data_AF-A0A2M8Q6I2-F1
#
_entry.id   AF-A0A2M8Q6I2-F1
#
_cell.length_a   1.000
_cell.length_b   1.000
_cell.length_c   1.000
_cell.angle_alpha   90.00
_cell.angle_beta   90.00
_cell.angle_gamma   90.00
#
_symmetry.space_group_name_H-M   'P 1'
#
loop_
_entity.id
_entity.type
_entity.pdbx_description
1 polymer ?
#
loop_
_entity_poly.entity_id
_entity_poly.type
_entity_poly.pdbx_seq_one_letter_code
_entity_poly.pdbx_strand_id
1 'polypeptide(L)'
;VGYFGYDLVRFMERLPATARTELHVPDMVLMMADNLVVFDHVRHRIQVIANLRVEADLRGAYADAIARIEHIIADLRRPLTPPVAQELPSPEAWRSNFTQAEFEAKVRAAKEY
;
A
#
# COMPACT_ATOMS: atom_id res chain seq x y z
N VAL A 1 0.13 6.24 4.21
CA VAL A 1 0.04 4.88 3.61
C VAL A 1 0.04 5.04 2.11
N GLY A 2 0.76 4.22 1.35
CA GLY A 2 0.82 4.37 -0.10
C GLY A 2 2.12 3.84 -0.70
N TYR A 3 2.44 4.29 -1.91
CA TYR A 3 3.69 3.94 -2.61
C TYR A 3 4.23 5.11 -3.42
N PHE A 4 5.54 5.02 -3.68
CA PHE A 4 6.26 5.82 -4.65
C PHE A 4 6.83 4.85 -5.70
N GLY A 5 6.49 5.06 -6.96
CA GLY A 5 6.98 4.27 -8.09
C GLY A 5 8.44 4.59 -8.38
N TYR A 6 9.13 3.65 -9.03
CA TYR A 6 10.54 3.82 -9.40
C TYR A 6 10.75 5.05 -10.29
N ASP A 7 9.86 5.27 -11.26
CA ASP A 7 9.95 6.38 -12.22
C ASP A 7 9.72 7.77 -11.60
N LEU A 8 9.30 7.86 -10.32
CA LEU A 8 9.25 9.13 -9.59
C LEU A 8 10.61 9.84 -9.56
N VAL A 9 11.72 9.10 -9.62
CA VAL A 9 13.08 9.67 -9.66
C VAL A 9 13.28 10.61 -10.85
N ARG A 10 12.51 10.45 -11.94
CA ARG A 10 12.61 11.28 -13.15
C ARG A 10 12.16 12.73 -12.94
N PHE A 11 11.46 13.03 -11.84
CA PHE A 11 11.15 14.41 -11.44
C PHE A 11 12.37 15.14 -10.84
N MET A 12 13.38 14.40 -10.40
CA MET A 12 14.59 14.96 -9.78
C MET A 12 15.82 14.82 -10.69
N GLU A 13 15.91 13.73 -11.46
CA GLU A 13 17.05 13.40 -12.30
C GLU A 13 16.66 13.21 -13.77
N ARG A 14 17.54 13.67 -14.68
CA ARG A 14 17.33 13.47 -16.11
C ARG A 14 17.85 12.10 -16.54
N LEU A 15 16.94 11.12 -16.64
CA LEU A 15 17.26 9.77 -17.09
C LEU A 15 16.79 9.51 -18.53
N PRO A 16 17.52 8.68 -19.32
CA PRO A 16 17.08 8.30 -20.66
C PRO A 16 15.79 7.46 -20.61
N ALA A 17 14.99 7.55 -21.68
CA ALA A 17 13.74 6.81 -21.84
C ALA A 17 13.97 5.55 -22.69
N THR A 18 14.63 4.53 -22.11
CA THR A 18 15.01 3.29 -22.82
C THR A 18 14.18 2.07 -22.44
N ALA A 19 13.50 2.10 -21.29
CA ALA A 19 12.65 1.00 -20.85
C ALA A 19 11.29 1.02 -21.57
N ARG A 20 10.68 -0.17 -21.74
CA ARG A 20 9.32 -0.30 -22.27
C ARG A 20 8.32 -0.03 -21.14
N THR A 21 7.29 0.77 -21.40
CA THR A 21 6.18 1.00 -20.46
C THR A 21 5.19 -0.16 -20.53
N GLU A 22 5.31 -1.11 -19.61
CA GLU A 22 4.39 -2.26 -19.51
C GLU A 22 3.32 -2.07 -18.44
N LEU A 23 3.58 -1.21 -17.45
CA LEU A 23 2.65 -0.90 -16.36
C LEU A 23 2.17 0.54 -16.50
N HIS A 24 0.85 0.74 -16.53
CA HIS A 24 0.21 2.05 -16.55
C HIS A 24 -0.26 2.45 -15.16
N VAL A 25 0.69 2.59 -14.24
CA VAL A 25 0.42 2.95 -12.84
C VAL A 25 0.89 4.39 -12.56
N PRO A 26 0.25 5.09 -11.61
CA PRO A 26 0.75 6.40 -11.15
C PRO A 26 2.17 6.33 -10.58
N ASP A 27 2.94 7.41 -10.69
CA ASP A 27 4.26 7.53 -10.05
C ASP A 27 4.18 7.56 -8.51
N MET A 28 3.03 7.92 -7.95
CA MET A 28 2.80 7.94 -6.51
C MET A 28 1.30 7.88 -6.21
N VAL A 29 0.92 7.11 -5.19
CA VAL A 29 -0.41 7.15 -4.57
C VAL A 29 -0.25 7.16 -3.07
N LEU A 30 -0.76 8.20 -2.40
CA LEU A 30 -0.74 8.33 -0.95
C LEU A 30 -2.17 8.48 -0.42
N MET A 31 -2.49 7.66 0.58
CA MET A 31 -3.72 7.73 1.36
C MET A 31 -3.51 8.61 2.59
N MET A 32 -4.41 9.58 2.76
CA MET A 32 -4.61 10.29 4.01
C MET A 32 -5.45 9.41 4.94
N ALA A 33 -4.78 8.75 5.90
CA ALA A 33 -5.43 7.80 6.79
C ALA A 33 -5.99 8.53 8.02
N ASP A 34 -7.25 8.91 7.95
CA ASP A 34 -7.93 9.65 9.03
C ASP A 34 -8.35 8.73 10.18
N ASN A 35 -8.59 7.43 9.95
CA ASN A 35 -8.87 6.45 11.00
C ASN A 35 -7.86 5.30 10.95
N LEU A 36 -7.36 4.88 12.11
CA LEU A 36 -6.33 3.85 12.25
C LEU A 36 -6.75 2.84 13.33
N VAL A 37 -6.49 1.56 13.07
CA VAL A 37 -6.61 0.48 14.04
C VAL A 37 -5.23 -0.15 14.22
N VAL A 38 -4.66 0.00 15.41
CA VAL A 38 -3.29 -0.43 15.73
C VAL A 38 -3.35 -1.68 16.61
N PHE A 39 -2.69 -2.75 16.17
CA PHE A 39 -2.60 -4.01 16.89
C PHE A 39 -1.27 -4.10 17.64
N ASP A 40 -1.31 -3.86 18.95
CA ASP A 40 -0.17 -4.09 19.83
C ASP A 40 -0.18 -5.56 20.29
N HIS A 41 0.57 -6.38 19.55
CA HIS A 41 0.70 -7.81 19.83
C HIS A 41 1.40 -8.11 21.16
N VAL A 42 2.29 -7.23 21.62
CA VAL A 42 3.05 -7.43 22.87
C VAL A 42 2.14 -7.22 24.09
N ARG A 43 1.28 -6.20 24.03
CA ARG A 43 0.33 -5.89 25.13
C ARG A 43 -1.04 -6.54 24.97
N HIS A 44 -1.28 -7.27 23.89
CA HIS A 44 -2.57 -7.82 23.51
C HIS A 44 -3.69 -6.76 23.52
N ARG A 45 -3.43 -5.62 22.87
CA ARG A 45 -4.39 -4.49 22.81
C ARG A 45 -4.59 -4.02 21.38
N ILE A 46 -5.81 -3.57 21.10
CA ILE A 46 -6.16 -2.86 19.88
C ILE A 46 -6.42 -1.40 20.26
N GLN A 47 -5.79 -0.47 19.56
CA GLN A 47 -6.02 0.96 19.72
C GLN A 47 -6.69 1.52 18.47
N VAL A 48 -7.80 2.23 18.65
CA VAL A 48 -8.49 2.94 17.58
C VAL A 48 -8.16 4.42 17.69
N ILE A 49 -7.68 5.01 16.60
CA ILE A 49 -7.29 6.42 16.52
C ILE A 49 -8.09 7.06 15.39
N ALA A 50 -8.73 8.20 15.66
CA ALA A 50 -9.36 9.03 14.65
C ALA A 50 -8.69 10.42 14.66
N ASN A 51 -8.07 10.79 13.54
CA ASN A 51 -7.49 12.09 13.32
C ASN A 51 -8.57 13.11 12.98
N LEU A 52 -8.39 14.33 13.46
CA LEU A 52 -9.32 15.45 13.33
C LEU A 52 -8.75 16.49 12.37
N ARG A 53 -9.58 16.97 11.44
CA ARG A 53 -9.26 18.17 10.66
C ARG A 53 -9.96 19.35 11.33
N VAL A 54 -9.16 20.26 11.89
CA VAL A 54 -9.66 21.39 12.68
C VAL A 54 -9.61 22.64 11.82
N GLU A 55 -10.63 22.84 11.00
CA GLU A 55 -10.69 23.99 10.09
C GLU A 55 -11.64 25.10 10.61
N ALA A 56 -12.65 24.77 11.43
CA ALA A 56 -13.54 25.79 12.01
C ALA A 56 -14.26 25.37 13.31
N ASP A 57 -14.87 24.18 13.37
CA ASP A 57 -15.65 23.72 14.55
C ASP A 57 -14.95 22.56 15.27
N LEU A 58 -14.20 22.91 16.32
CA LEU A 58 -13.50 21.92 17.13
C LEU A 58 -14.45 20.98 17.88
N ARG A 59 -15.60 21.48 18.37
CA ARG A 59 -16.53 20.65 19.15
C ARG A 59 -17.24 19.64 18.27
N GLY A 60 -17.71 20.08 17.10
CA GLY A 60 -18.32 19.20 16.11
C GLY A 60 -17.33 18.15 15.60
N ALA A 61 -16.11 18.56 15.24
CA ALA A 61 -15.08 17.64 14.78
C ALA A 61 -14.77 16.58 15.86
N TYR A 62 -14.61 16.99 17.12
CA TYR A 62 -14.36 16.07 18.23
C TYR A 62 -15.49 15.06 18.43
N ALA A 63 -16.75 15.51 18.40
CA ALA A 63 -17.92 14.64 18.51
C ALA A 63 -17.97 13.60 17.36
N ASP A 64 -17.63 14.03 16.14
CA ASP A 64 -17.54 13.18 14.95
C ASP A 64 -16.41 12.14 15.07
N ALA A 65 -15.22 12.50 15.56
CA ALA A 65 -14.17 11.51 15.83
C ALA A 65 -14.58 10.47 16.89
N ILE A 66 -15.26 10.88 17.96
CA ILE A 66 -15.80 9.93 18.95
C ILE A 66 -16.76 8.96 18.25
N ALA A 67 -17.71 9.48 17.45
CA ALA A 67 -18.66 8.64 16.73
C ALA A 67 -17.98 7.63 15.81
N ARG A 68 -16.92 8.03 15.09
CA ARG A 68 -16.13 7.11 14.26
C ARG A 68 -15.39 6.05 15.08
N ILE A 69 -14.79 6.42 16.20
CA ILE A 69 -14.12 5.47 17.09
C ILE A 69 -15.11 4.43 17.60
N GLU A 70 -16.26 4.87 18.12
CA GLU A 70 -17.30 3.98 18.62
C GLU A 70 -17.86 3.05 17.53
N HIS A 71 -18.04 3.57 16.31
CA HIS A 71 -18.46 2.77 15.17
C HIS A 71 -17.45 1.65 14.84
N ILE A 72 -16.16 1.98 14.75
CA ILE A 72 -15.09 0.99 14.50
C ILE A 72 -15.02 -0.04 15.64
N ILE A 73 -15.12 0.40 16.90
CA ILE A 73 -15.15 -0.51 18.06
C ILE A 73 -16.35 -1.46 17.99
N ALA A 74 -17.53 -0.94 17.63
CA ALA A 74 -18.73 -1.75 17.46
C ALA A 74 -18.53 -2.82 16.37
N ASP A 75 -17.95 -2.46 15.23
CA ASP A 75 -17.66 -3.42 14.16
C ASP A 75 -16.63 -4.47 14.58
N LEU A 76 -15.55 -4.09 15.27
CA LEU A 76 -14.53 -5.02 15.78
C LEU A 76 -15.08 -6.01 16.82
N ARG A 77 -16.17 -5.66 17.52
CA ARG A 77 -16.83 -6.55 18.49
C ARG A 77 -17.80 -7.54 17.87
N ARG A 78 -18.18 -7.34 16.60
CA ARG A 78 -19.12 -8.26 15.93
C ARG A 78 -18.46 -9.63 15.74
N PRO A 79 -19.20 -10.73 15.91
CA PRO A 79 -18.67 -12.05 15.61
C PRO A 79 -18.33 -12.13 14.13
N LEU A 80 -17.12 -12.58 13.82
CA LEU A 80 -16.68 -12.84 12.46
C LEU A 80 -17.06 -14.28 12.10
N THR A 81 -17.86 -14.45 11.05
CA THR A 81 -17.95 -15.75 10.36
C THR A 81 -16.72 -15.88 9.47
N PRO A 82 -15.82 -16.86 9.69
CA PRO A 82 -14.65 -17.02 8.85
C PRO A 82 -15.06 -17.17 7.39
N PRO A 83 -14.41 -16.46 6.44
CA PRO A 83 -14.68 -16.68 5.04
C PRO A 83 -14.35 -18.12 4.67
N VAL A 84 -15.21 -18.74 3.87
CA VAL A 84 -14.92 -20.07 3.29
C VAL A 84 -13.67 -19.90 2.42
N ALA A 85 -12.64 -20.71 2.68
CA ALA A 85 -11.43 -20.70 1.87
C ALA A 85 -11.82 -20.98 0.42
N GLN A 86 -11.55 -20.02 -0.47
CA GLN A 86 -11.65 -20.24 -1.90
C GLN A 86 -10.37 -20.90 -2.37
N GLU A 87 -10.48 -22.01 -3.09
CA GLU A 87 -9.36 -22.49 -3.90
C GLU A 87 -9.09 -21.43 -4.96
N LEU A 88 -7.94 -20.77 -4.84
CA LEU A 88 -7.46 -19.90 -5.89
C LEU A 88 -7.16 -20.77 -7.11
N PRO A 89 -7.51 -20.33 -8.33
CA PRO A 89 -7.07 -21.02 -9.53
C PRO A 89 -5.54 -21.15 -9.49
N SER A 90 -5.03 -22.31 -9.90
CA SER A 90 -3.60 -22.50 -10.06
C SER A 90 -3.03 -21.33 -10.87
N PRO A 91 -2.04 -20.59 -10.35
CA PRO A 91 -1.48 -19.47 -11.09
C PRO A 91 -0.98 -19.97 -12.44
N GLU A 92 -1.17 -19.16 -13.49
CA GLU A 92 -0.50 -19.41 -14.76
C GLU A 92 1.00 -19.61 -14.52
N ALA A 93 1.62 -20.47 -15.33
CA ALA A 93 3.05 -20.69 -15.22
C ALA A 93 3.80 -19.35 -15.34
N TRP A 94 4.63 -19.04 -14.34
CA TRP A 94 5.44 -17.83 -14.34
C TRP A 94 6.23 -17.72 -15.64
N ARG A 95 6.09 -16.57 -16.31
CA ARG A 95 6.85 -16.27 -17.53
C ARG A 95 7.92 -15.24 -17.22
N SER A 96 9.18 -15.60 -17.49
CA SER A 96 10.29 -14.65 -17.44
C SER A 96 10.19 -13.63 -18.59
N ASN A 97 10.59 -12.39 -18.33
CA ASN A 97 10.75 -11.35 -19.34
C ASN A 97 12.12 -11.40 -20.06
N PHE A 98 13.01 -12.30 -19.63
CA PHE A 98 14.28 -12.61 -20.29
C PHE A 98 14.48 -14.12 -20.42
N THR A 99 15.16 -14.53 -21.48
CA THR A 99 15.85 -15.83 -21.48
C THR A 99 17.09 -15.76 -20.60
N GLN A 100 17.59 -16.93 -20.16
CA GLN A 100 18.82 -17.00 -19.37
C GLN A 100 20.00 -16.36 -20.10
N ALA A 101 20.18 -16.66 -21.39
CA ALA A 101 21.28 -16.14 -22.19
C ALA A 101 21.25 -14.60 -22.32
N GLU A 102 20.06 -14.01 -22.50
CA GLU A 102 19.89 -12.55 -22.55
C GLU A 102 20.24 -11.90 -21.20
N PHE A 103 19.78 -12.49 -20.09
CA PHE A 103 20.09 -11.96 -18.77
C PHE A 103 21.60 -12.02 -18.47
N GLU A 104 22.25 -13.15 -18.75
CA GLU A 104 23.70 -13.31 -18.56
C GLU A 104 24.51 -12.33 -19.43
N ALA A 105 24.08 -12.06 -20.65
CA ALA A 105 24.72 -11.08 -21.53
C ALA A 105 24.64 -9.66 -20.93
N LYS A 106 23.47 -9.27 -20.40
CA LYS A 106 23.31 -7.99 -19.71
C LYS A 106 24.18 -7.89 -18.46
N VAL A 107 24.29 -8.97 -17.69
CA VAL A 107 25.17 -9.03 -16.50
C VAL A 107 26.64 -8.86 -16.89
N ARG A 108 27.12 -9.50 -17.96
CA ARG A 108 28.50 -9.32 -18.44
C ARG A 108 28.76 -7.88 -18.87
N ALA A 109 27.87 -7.28 -19.66
CA ALA A 109 27.99 -5.89 -20.09
C ALA A 109 28.03 -4.90 -18.91
N ALA A 110 27.22 -5.14 -17.87
CA ALA A 110 27.22 -4.32 -16.67
C ALA A 110 28.49 -4.47 -15.80
N LYS A 111 29.25 -5.57 -15.93
CA LYS A 111 30.53 -5.77 -15.23
C LYS A 111 31.70 -5.07 -15.90
N GLU A 112 31.59 -4.77 -17.19
CA GLU A 112 32.64 -4.12 -17.99
C GLU A 112 32.59 -2.58 -17.91
N TYR A 113 31.47 -2.03 -17.41
CA TYR A 113 31.24 -0.60 -17.15
C TYR A 113 31.64 -0.23 -15.72
#